data_AF-A0A7Y6XQR2-F1
#
_entry.id   AF-A0A7Y6XQR2-F1
#
_cell.length_a   1.000
_cell.length_b   1.000
_cell.length_c   1.000
_cell.angle_alpha   90.00
_cell.angle_beta   90.00
_cell.angle_gamma   90.00
#
_symmetry.space_group_name_H-M   'P 1'
#
loop_
_entity.id
_entity.type
_entity.pdbx_description
1 polymer ?
#
loop_
_entity_poly.entity_id
_entity_poly.type
_entity_poly.pdbx_seq_one_letter_code
_entity_poly.pdbx_strand_id
1 'polypeptide(L)'
;MTWQNKRVLIVENEVIVADDISRIVEELGCSPLNPAFSFAQAIDSFKSNLPDLIILDIRLNSKETGIDFAEWLRESHKTPIIYLTVFDDELTFARGKRTNPHAYLVKPFLDEELKNAISQALIQ
;
A
#
# COMPACT_ATOMS: atom_id res chain seq x y z
N MET A 1 -16.76 12.07 8.57
CA MET A 1 -15.73 11.36 7.78
C MET A 1 -15.38 10.10 8.54
N THR A 2 -15.38 8.94 7.87
CA THR A 2 -15.54 7.63 8.53
C THR A 2 -14.24 7.08 9.15
N TRP A 3 -13.06 7.56 8.73
CA TRP A 3 -11.75 7.00 9.15
C TRP A 3 -10.77 8.04 9.69
N GLN A 4 -11.29 9.02 10.44
CA GLN A 4 -10.49 10.14 10.95
C GLN A 4 -9.29 9.64 11.78
N ASN A 5 -8.09 10.17 11.48
CA ASN A 5 -6.78 9.83 12.06
C ASN A 5 -6.18 8.47 11.65
N LYS A 6 -6.77 7.72 10.73
CA LYS A 6 -6.14 6.49 10.20
C LYS A 6 -4.97 6.85 9.30
N ARG A 7 -3.76 6.43 9.70
CA ARG A 7 -2.52 6.76 8.98
C ARG A 7 -2.26 5.73 7.91
N VAL A 8 -2.12 6.19 6.66
CA VAL A 8 -1.90 5.31 5.51
C VAL A 8 -0.50 5.53 4.97
N LEU A 9 0.31 4.48 4.97
CA LEU A 9 1.61 4.50 4.29
C LEU A 9 1.39 4.16 2.83
N ILE A 10 1.86 5.04 1.95
CA ILE A 10 1.84 4.83 0.50
C ILE A 10 3.28 4.50 0.08
N VAL A 11 3.45 3.36 -0.58
CA VAL A 11 4.73 2.91 -1.11
C VAL A 11 4.59 2.75 -2.62
N GLU A 12 5.15 3.69 -3.36
CA GLU A 12 4.90 3.89 -4.78
C GLU A 12 6.12 4.59 -5.38
N ASN A 13 6.64 4.12 -6.51
CA ASN A 13 7.87 4.65 -7.09
C ASN A 13 7.63 5.88 -7.99
N GLU A 14 6.40 6.13 -8.42
CA GLU A 14 6.02 7.27 -9.25
C GLU A 14 5.36 8.39 -8.43
N VAL A 15 6.00 9.57 -8.37
CA VAL A 15 5.52 10.72 -7.57
C VAL A 15 4.09 11.12 -7.90
N ILE A 16 3.73 11.16 -9.18
CA ILE A 16 2.39 11.58 -9.62
C ILE A 16 1.33 10.57 -9.17
N VAL A 17 1.63 9.27 -9.24
CA VAL A 17 0.72 8.21 -8.77
C VAL A 17 0.58 8.26 -7.25
N ALA A 18 1.69 8.46 -6.54
CA ALA A 18 1.69 8.59 -5.08
C ALA A 18 0.86 9.81 -4.61
N ASP A 19 0.94 10.94 -5.31
CA ASP A 19 0.16 12.14 -5.03
C ASP A 19 -1.34 11.90 -5.25
N ASP A 20 -1.70 11.24 -6.36
CA ASP A 20 -3.09 10.89 -6.65
C ASP A 20 -3.68 9.91 -5.62
N ILE A 21 -2.92 8.89 -5.21
CA ILE A 21 -3.30 7.99 -4.12
C ILE A 21 -3.47 8.76 -2.80
N SER A 22 -2.57 9.71 -2.51
CA SER A 22 -2.64 10.54 -1.30
C SER A 22 -3.92 11.36 -1.27
N ARG A 23 -4.28 12.01 -2.38
CA ARG A 23 -5.56 12.71 -2.54
C ARG A 23 -6.75 11.80 -2.26
N ILE A 24 -6.78 10.60 -2.83
CA ILE A 24 -7.88 9.63 -2.62
C ILE A 24 -7.99 9.21 -1.14
N VAL A 25 -6.85 9.00 -0.48
CA VAL A 25 -6.78 8.69 0.96
C VAL A 25 -7.35 9.84 1.79
N GLU A 26 -7.00 11.09 1.48
CA GLU A 26 -7.51 12.29 2.16
C GLU A 26 -9.01 12.46 1.97
N GLU A 27 -9.54 12.23 0.76
CA GLU A 27 -10.97 12.28 0.46
C GLU A 27 -11.79 11.29 1.30
N LEU A 28 -11.18 10.15 1.68
CA LEU A 28 -11.80 9.17 2.58
C LEU A 28 -11.76 9.59 4.07
N GLY A 29 -11.06 10.68 4.38
CA GLY A 29 -10.86 11.20 5.73
C GLY A 29 -9.72 10.53 6.50
N CYS A 30 -8.88 9.74 5.82
CA CYS A 30 -7.64 9.20 6.36
C CYS A 30 -6.52 10.25 6.30
N SER A 31 -5.37 9.94 6.92
CA SER A 31 -4.17 10.77 6.88
C SER A 31 -3.07 10.05 6.11
N PRO A 32 -2.75 10.43 4.86
CA PRO A 32 -1.61 9.87 4.17
C PRO A 32 -0.31 10.29 4.90
N LEU A 33 0.59 9.34 5.08
CA LEU A 33 1.98 9.64 5.46
C LEU A 33 2.74 10.12 4.22
N ASN A 34 3.90 10.74 4.44
CA ASN A 34 4.82 11.04 3.34
C ASN A 34 5.10 9.76 2.53
N PRO A 35 4.85 9.77 1.20
CA PRO A 35 5.05 8.58 0.39
C PRO A 35 6.50 8.09 0.44
N ALA A 36 6.66 6.77 0.41
CA ALA A 36 7.93 6.10 0.29
C ALA A 36 8.15 5.62 -1.15
N PHE A 37 9.27 5.98 -1.76
CA PHE A 37 9.58 5.70 -3.17
C PHE A 37 10.51 4.50 -3.38
N SER A 38 10.89 3.81 -2.31
CA SER A 38 11.76 2.64 -2.34
C SER A 38 11.53 1.73 -1.15
N PHE A 39 12.03 0.49 -1.23
CA PHE A 39 12.01 -0.46 -0.12
C PHE A 39 12.60 0.14 1.17
N ALA A 40 13.78 0.75 1.09
CA ALA A 40 14.44 1.33 2.27
C ALA A 40 13.60 2.45 2.91
N GLN A 41 13.01 3.34 2.11
CA GLN A 41 12.13 4.39 2.61
C GLN A 41 10.86 3.80 3.24
N ALA A 42 10.32 2.72 2.68
CA ALA A 42 9.14 2.05 3.23
C ALA A 42 9.43 1.46 4.61
N ILE A 43 10.59 0.83 4.80
CA ILE A 43 11.07 0.32 6.10
C ILE A 43 11.19 1.45 7.12
N ASP A 44 11.86 2.54 6.75
CA ASP A 44 12.11 3.67 7.66
C ASP A 44 10.80 4.38 8.04
N SER A 45 9.93 4.61 7.06
CA SER A 45 8.63 5.22 7.27
C SER A 45 7.73 4.33 8.13
N PHE A 46 7.70 3.02 7.88
CA PHE A 46 6.93 2.08 8.68
C PHE A 46 7.39 2.07 10.15
N LYS A 47 8.70 1.96 10.40
CA LYS A 47 9.24 1.94 11.77
C LYS A 47 8.99 3.23 12.54
N SER A 48 9.06 4.37 11.84
CA SER A 48 8.90 5.69 12.47
C SER A 48 7.44 6.01 12.76
N ASN A 49 6.52 5.51 11.93
CA ASN A 49 5.13 5.91 11.99
C ASN A 49 4.19 4.83 12.52
N LEU A 50 4.41 3.54 12.27
CA LEU A 50 3.45 2.46 12.54
C LEU A 50 2.06 2.74 11.93
N PRO A 51 1.95 2.74 10.59
CA PRO A 51 0.70 3.03 9.88
C PRO A 51 -0.41 2.00 10.19
N ASP A 52 -1.65 2.44 10.06
CA ASP A 52 -2.85 1.62 10.18
C ASP A 52 -3.14 0.80 8.90
N LEU A 53 -2.67 1.27 7.74
CA LEU A 53 -2.84 0.65 6.44
C LEU A 53 -1.65 0.95 5.54
N ILE A 54 -1.31 0.01 4.67
CA ILE A 54 -0.28 0.20 3.65
C ILE A 54 -0.91 0.00 2.27
N ILE A 55 -0.70 0.97 1.38
CA ILE A 55 -0.94 0.86 -0.06
C ILE A 55 0.42 0.68 -0.72
N LEU A 56 0.59 -0.39 -1.48
CA LEU A 56 1.91 -0.90 -1.86
C LEU A 56 1.96 -1.28 -3.33
N ASP A 57 2.74 -0.55 -4.12
CA ASP A 57 3.12 -1.02 -5.45
C ASP A 57 4.02 -2.25 -5.31
N ILE A 58 3.74 -3.27 -6.11
CA ILE A 58 4.62 -4.44 -6.25
C ILE A 58 5.95 -4.02 -6.87
N ARG A 59 5.95 -3.13 -7.87
CA ARG A 59 7.16 -2.72 -8.56
C ARG A 59 7.74 -1.47 -7.91
N LEU A 60 8.97 -1.58 -7.43
CA LEU A 60 9.72 -0.46 -6.89
C LEU A 60 10.99 -0.24 -7.73
N ASN A 61 11.52 0.99 -7.74
CA ASN A 61 12.76 1.34 -8.45
C ASN A 61 14.02 0.83 -7.71
N SER A 62 13.98 -0.39 -7.20
CA SER A 62 15.03 -1.07 -6.43
C SER A 62 15.11 -2.54 -6.82
N LYS A 63 16.14 -3.24 -6.31
CA LYS A 63 16.23 -4.70 -6.46
C LYS A 63 15.10 -5.39 -5.70
N GLU A 64 14.76 -4.84 -4.54
CA GLU A 64 13.65 -5.25 -3.70
C GLU A 64 12.33 -4.70 -4.25
N THR A 65 11.32 -5.55 -4.25
CA THR A 65 9.94 -5.28 -4.67
C THR A 65 9.06 -4.88 -3.48
N GLY A 66 7.85 -4.42 -3.73
CA GLY A 66 6.86 -4.26 -2.66
C GLY A 66 6.54 -5.58 -1.96
N ILE A 67 6.60 -6.71 -2.66
CA ILE A 67 6.40 -8.02 -2.05
C ILE A 67 7.51 -8.34 -1.04
N ASP A 68 8.77 -7.97 -1.33
CA ASP A 68 9.87 -8.11 -0.36
C ASP A 68 9.59 -7.29 0.91
N PHE A 69 9.04 -6.07 0.77
CA PHE A 69 8.64 -5.25 1.92
C PHE A 69 7.51 -5.89 2.72
N ALA A 70 6.49 -6.44 2.05
CA ALA A 70 5.41 -7.14 2.70
C ALA A 70 5.86 -8.42 3.42
N GLU A 71 6.78 -9.20 2.82
CA GLU A 71 7.38 -10.38 3.44
C GLU A 71 8.13 -9.99 4.72
N TRP A 72 9.00 -8.98 4.66
CA TRP A 72 9.69 -8.43 5.83
C TRP A 72 8.70 -7.96 6.92
N LEU A 73 7.65 -7.26 6.52
CA LEU A 73 6.65 -6.74 7.46
C LEU A 73 5.95 -7.87 8.22
N ARG A 74 5.57 -8.94 7.51
CA ARG A 74 4.81 -10.07 8.06
C ARG A 74 5.59 -10.88 9.10
N GLU A 75 6.91 -10.74 9.18
CA GLU A 75 7.73 -11.35 10.24
C GLU A 75 7.37 -10.80 11.63
N SER A 76 6.89 -9.55 11.71
CA SER A 76 6.72 -8.85 12.99
C SER A 76 5.40 -8.09 13.14
N HIS A 77 4.68 -7.82 12.05
CA HIS A 77 3.49 -6.96 12.05
C HIS A 77 2.37 -7.49 11.15
N LYS A 78 1.13 -7.16 11.52
CA LYS A 78 -0.09 -7.57 10.80
C LYS A 78 -0.82 -6.40 10.14
N THR A 79 -0.15 -5.27 9.93
CA THR A 79 -0.76 -4.10 9.26
C THR A 79 -1.38 -4.53 7.92
N PRO A 80 -2.63 -4.16 7.63
CA PRO A 80 -3.29 -4.51 6.38
C PRO A 80 -2.53 -3.92 5.18
N ILE A 81 -2.52 -4.68 4.08
CA ILE A 81 -1.82 -4.29 2.83
C ILE A 81 -2.81 -4.37 1.68
N ILE A 82 -2.85 -3.32 0.86
CA ILE A 82 -3.50 -3.29 -0.44
C ILE A 82 -2.39 -3.21 -1.49
N TYR A 83 -2.33 -4.18 -2.39
CA TYR A 83 -1.38 -4.13 -3.51
C TYR A 83 -1.94 -3.33 -4.67
N LEU A 84 -1.07 -2.53 -5.29
CA LEU A 84 -1.27 -1.94 -6.60
C LEU A 84 -0.32 -2.63 -7.59
N THR A 85 -0.79 -2.95 -8.79
CA THR A 85 0.03 -3.66 -9.79
C THR A 85 -0.36 -3.31 -11.22
N VAL A 86 0.60 -3.20 -12.12
CA VAL A 86 0.37 -3.35 -13.57
C VAL A 86 0.57 -4.81 -13.91
N PHE A 87 -0.44 -5.50 -14.46
CA PHE A 87 -0.44 -6.93 -14.83
C PHE A 87 0.91 -7.65 -14.64
N ASP A 88 1.03 -8.34 -13.51
CA ASP A 88 2.20 -9.15 -13.20
C ASP A 88 1.96 -10.61 -13.61
N ASP A 89 3.04 -11.34 -13.87
CA ASP A 89 3.00 -12.76 -14.20
C ASP A 89 2.46 -13.62 -13.03
N GLU A 90 2.05 -14.85 -13.32
CA GLU A 90 1.47 -15.74 -12.32
C GLU A 90 2.38 -15.99 -11.11
N LEU A 91 3.71 -16.00 -11.28
CA LEU A 91 4.64 -16.23 -10.17
C LEU A 91 4.66 -15.04 -9.20
N THR A 92 4.67 -13.83 -9.74
CA THR A 92 4.61 -12.59 -8.95
C THR A 92 3.30 -12.50 -8.18
N PHE A 93 2.17 -12.78 -8.83
CA PHE A 93 0.86 -12.83 -8.16
C PHE A 93 0.80 -13.90 -7.07
N ALA A 94 1.31 -15.11 -7.35
CA ALA A 94 1.37 -16.20 -6.38
C ALA A 94 2.28 -15.85 -5.18
N ARG A 95 3.37 -15.12 -5.41
CA ARG A 95 4.28 -14.65 -4.35
C ARG A 95 3.60 -13.62 -3.46
N GLY A 96 3.00 -12.59 -4.06
CA GLY A 96 2.26 -11.58 -3.30
C GLY A 96 1.13 -12.21 -2.47
N LYS A 97 0.38 -13.18 -3.02
CA LYS A 97 -0.72 -13.83 -2.28
C LYS A 97 -0.27 -14.46 -0.96
N ARG A 98 0.97 -14.97 -0.89
CA ARG A 98 1.52 -15.55 0.34
C ARG A 98 1.71 -14.52 1.45
N THR A 99 1.76 -13.23 1.14
CA THR A 99 1.84 -12.17 2.15
C THR A 99 0.46 -11.81 2.73
N ASN A 100 -0.60 -12.53 2.36
CA ASN A 100 -1.98 -12.35 2.81
C ASN A 100 -2.43 -10.87 2.77
N PRO A 101 -2.47 -10.25 1.58
CA PRO A 101 -2.98 -8.89 1.42
C PRO A 101 -4.51 -8.86 1.51
N HIS A 102 -5.04 -7.70 1.86
CA HIS A 102 -6.48 -7.45 1.93
C HIS A 102 -7.11 -7.26 0.57
N ALA A 103 -6.39 -6.66 -0.38
CA ALA A 103 -6.86 -6.45 -1.73
C ALA A 103 -5.71 -6.37 -2.74
N TYR A 104 -6.08 -6.58 -4.01
CA TYR A 104 -5.26 -6.34 -5.19
C TYR A 104 -6.04 -5.42 -6.12
N LEU A 105 -5.42 -4.31 -6.53
CA LEU A 105 -5.95 -3.41 -7.54
C LEU A 105 -4.99 -3.35 -8.72
N VAL A 106 -5.54 -3.55 -9.92
CA VAL A 106 -4.78 -3.48 -11.16
C VAL A 106 -4.82 -2.03 -11.66
N LYS A 107 -3.66 -1.47 -12.01
CA LYS A 107 -3.53 -0.15 -12.61
C LYS A 107 -3.89 -0.21 -14.12
N PRO A 108 -4.63 0.77 -14.66
CA PRO A 108 -5.30 1.87 -13.95
C PRO A 108 -6.55 1.38 -13.21
N PHE A 109 -6.80 1.96 -12.03
CA PHE A 109 -7.99 1.73 -11.21
C PHE A 109 -8.79 3.02 -11.07
N LEU A 110 -10.07 2.90 -10.70
CA LEU A 110 -10.94 4.02 -10.37
C LEU A 110 -10.76 4.43 -8.89
N ASP A 111 -10.91 5.72 -8.58
CA ASP A 111 -10.88 6.24 -7.20
C ASP A 111 -11.79 5.44 -6.26
N GLU A 112 -12.99 5.09 -6.73
CA GLU A 112 -13.97 4.31 -5.96
C GLU A 112 -13.50 2.88 -5.66
N GLU A 113 -12.71 2.26 -6.54
CA GLU A 113 -12.14 0.94 -6.27
C GLU A 113 -11.13 1.00 -5.13
N LEU A 114 -10.28 2.03 -5.12
CA LEU A 114 -9.32 2.25 -4.04
C LEU A 114 -10.02 2.62 -2.72
N LYS A 115 -11.00 3.53 -2.75
CA LYS A 115 -11.81 3.92 -1.58
C LYS A 115 -12.51 2.71 -0.94
N ASN A 116 -13.07 1.83 -1.78
CA ASN A 116 -13.70 0.60 -1.31
C ASN A 116 -12.69 -0.37 -0.69
N ALA A 117 -11.54 -0.58 -1.34
CA ALA A 117 -10.48 -1.44 -0.80
C ALA A 117 -9.96 -0.94 0.55
N ILE A 118 -9.71 0.37 0.69
CA ILE A 118 -9.30 1.00 1.94
C ILE A 118 -10.37 0.79 3.03
N SER A 119 -11.63 1.06 2.70
CA SER A 119 -12.73 0.90 3.67
C SER A 119 -12.84 -0.54 4.16
N GLN A 120 -12.80 -1.53 3.26
CA GLN A 120 -12.85 -2.95 3.65
C GLN A 120 -11.65 -3.38 4.49
N ALA A 121 -10.46 -2.83 4.22
CA ALA A 121 -9.26 -3.12 5.01
C ALA A 121 -9.32 -2.54 6.44
N LEU A 122 -10.00 -1.41 6.65
CA LEU A 122 -10.07 -0.72 7.94
C LEU A 122 -11.26 -1.12 8.82
N ILE A 123 -12.27 -1.83 8.29
CA ILE A 123 -13.47 -2.27 9.05
C ILE A 123 -13.20 -3.45 10.00
N GLN A 124 -12.06 -4.13 9.89
CA GLN A 124 -11.73 -5.35 10.65
C GLN A 124 -11.49 -5.13 12.15
#